data_AF-A0A2A2THV2-F1
#
_entry.id   AF-A0A2A2THV2-F1
#
_cell.length_a   1.000
_cell.length_b   1.000
_cell.length_c   1.000
_cell.angle_alpha   90.00
_cell.angle_beta   90.00
_cell.angle_gamma   90.00
#
_symmetry.space_group_name_H-M   'P 1'
#
loop_
_entity.id
_entity.type
_entity.pdbx_description
1 polymer ?
#
loop_
_entity_poly.entity_id
_entity_poly.type
_entity_poly.pdbx_seq_one_letter_code
_entity_poly.pdbx_strand_id
1 'polypeptide(L)'
;MEVTGYPTEKNPGLLSQIIQASSNLGDLVLDCFSGSGTTLAVASQLERKWIGIDNSLEAIVTTLKRFTQGCEPMGDFVTKRDATSKDKLGNQLEELSLIDINELNEASSLKSNNNKYEVSNFALYAIESQSEKLNSILTQYLEF
;
A
#
# COMPACT_ATOMS: atom_id res chain seq x y z
N MET A 1 -0.49 -10.26 -7.52
CA MET A 1 -0.58 -8.94 -6.87
C MET A 1 -1.22 -7.99 -7.84
N GLU A 2 -2.12 -7.15 -7.35
CA GLU A 2 -2.82 -6.13 -8.14
C GLU A 2 -2.51 -4.74 -7.57
N VAL A 3 -2.81 -3.70 -8.36
CA VAL A 3 -2.60 -2.30 -7.97
C VAL A 3 -3.71 -1.89 -7.00
N THR A 4 -3.33 -1.33 -5.86
CA THR A 4 -4.24 -1.06 -4.72
C THR A 4 -4.74 0.38 -4.68
N GLY A 5 -4.34 1.24 -5.62
CA GLY A 5 -4.81 2.63 -5.72
C GLY A 5 -3.93 3.67 -5.04
N TYR A 6 -2.73 3.29 -4.57
CA TYR A 6 -1.75 4.29 -4.10
C TYR A 6 -1.26 5.14 -5.29
N PRO A 7 -1.20 6.48 -5.21
CA PRO A 7 -1.06 7.36 -6.38
C PRO A 7 0.17 7.09 -7.25
N THR A 8 1.24 6.61 -6.61
CA THR A 8 2.54 6.36 -7.24
C THR A 8 2.95 4.90 -7.11
N GLU A 9 1.98 3.97 -7.08
CA GLU A 9 2.28 2.55 -6.94
C GLU A 9 3.08 2.02 -8.12
N LYS A 10 4.19 1.35 -7.82
CA LYS A 10 5.02 0.67 -8.83
C LYS A 10 4.30 -0.59 -9.33
N ASN A 11 4.32 -0.86 -10.64
CA ASN A 11 3.69 -2.06 -11.21
C ASN A 11 4.36 -3.35 -10.66
N PRO A 12 3.62 -4.26 -9.99
CA PRO A 12 4.19 -5.46 -9.39
C PRO A 12 4.84 -6.42 -10.39
N GLY A 13 4.28 -6.54 -11.59
CA GLY A 13 4.81 -7.44 -12.63
C GLY A 13 6.19 -6.98 -13.12
N LEU A 14 6.34 -5.67 -13.34
CA LEU A 14 7.62 -5.08 -13.72
C LEU A 14 8.67 -5.24 -12.61
N LEU A 15 8.28 -5.01 -11.36
CA LEU A 15 9.18 -5.21 -10.21
C LEU A 15 9.66 -6.65 -10.10
N SER A 16 8.78 -7.63 -10.35
CA SER A 16 9.15 -9.05 -10.33
C SER A 16 10.22 -9.37 -11.36
N GLN A 17 10.10 -8.83 -12.57
CA GLN A 17 11.11 -9.00 -13.62
C GLN A 17 12.45 -8.35 -13.23
N ILE A 18 12.42 -7.12 -12.71
CA ILE A 18 13.63 -6.39 -12.31
C ILE A 18 14.36 -7.14 -11.19
N ILE A 19 13.65 -7.56 -10.14
CA ILE A 19 14.24 -8.27 -9.00
C ILE A 19 14.83 -9.61 -9.43
N GLN A 20 14.12 -10.39 -10.24
CA GLN A 20 14.64 -11.67 -10.75
C GLN A 20 15.88 -11.50 -11.64
N ALA A 21 15.90 -10.46 -12.47
CA ALA A 21 17.04 -10.18 -13.34
C ALA A 21 18.27 -9.66 -12.57
N SER A 22 18.06 -9.03 -11.41
CA SER A 22 19.10 -8.30 -10.67
C SER A 22 19.50 -8.96 -9.35
N SER A 23 18.88 -10.08 -8.97
CA SER A 23 19.12 -10.75 -7.68
C SER A 23 18.80 -12.24 -7.71
N ASN A 24 19.48 -13.01 -6.87
CA ASN A 24 19.22 -14.42 -6.64
C ASN A 24 18.32 -14.64 -5.41
N LEU A 25 17.90 -15.89 -5.23
CA LEU A 25 17.19 -16.32 -4.03
C LEU A 25 18.01 -15.97 -2.77
N GLY A 26 17.37 -15.37 -1.77
CA GLY A 26 18.02 -15.01 -0.50
C GLY A 26 18.87 -13.73 -0.52
N ASP A 27 19.07 -13.10 -1.68
CA ASP A 27 19.75 -11.80 -1.77
C ASP A 27 18.93 -10.68 -1.11
N LEU A 28 19.59 -9.55 -0.83
CA LEU A 28 19.00 -8.39 -0.18
C LEU A 28 18.58 -7.32 -1.20
N VAL A 29 17.31 -6.91 -1.15
CA VAL A 29 16.74 -5.81 -1.95
C VAL A 29 16.52 -4.58 -1.09
N LEU A 30 17.03 -3.42 -1.51
CA LEU A 30 16.84 -2.14 -0.80
C LEU A 30 15.94 -1.21 -1.62
N ASP A 31 14.87 -0.69 -1.01
CA ASP A 31 14.04 0.38 -1.57
C ASP A 31 13.99 1.57 -0.59
N CYS A 32 14.70 2.64 -0.93
CA CYS A 32 14.77 3.85 -0.08
C CYS A 32 13.52 4.74 -0.16
N PHE A 33 12.61 4.46 -1.10
CA PHE A 33 11.36 5.20 -1.32
C PHE A 33 10.23 4.19 -1.52
N SER A 34 10.04 3.38 -0.49
CA SER A 34 9.21 2.18 -0.55
C SER A 34 7.71 2.47 -0.70
N GLY A 35 7.22 3.63 -0.25
CA GLY A 35 5.85 4.08 -0.45
C GLY A 35 4.82 3.06 0.05
N SER A 36 3.97 2.56 -0.85
CA SER A 36 2.98 1.52 -0.59
C SER A 36 3.56 0.14 -0.24
N GLY A 37 4.88 -0.04 -0.29
CA GLY A 37 5.56 -1.29 0.06
C GLY A 37 5.53 -2.35 -1.05
N THR A 38 5.15 -2.00 -2.28
CA THR A 38 5.00 -2.96 -3.38
C THR A 38 6.31 -3.69 -3.69
N THR A 39 7.45 -2.98 -3.71
CA THR A 39 8.77 -3.58 -3.91
C THR A 39 9.09 -4.62 -2.84
N LEU A 40 8.80 -4.32 -1.57
CA LEU A 40 9.08 -5.19 -0.43
C LEU A 40 8.24 -6.46 -0.49
N ALA A 41 6.95 -6.30 -0.81
CA ALA A 41 6.03 -7.39 -0.95
C ALA A 41 6.44 -8.33 -2.11
N VAL A 42 6.83 -7.78 -3.27
CA VAL A 42 7.32 -8.58 -4.41
C VAL A 42 8.65 -9.25 -4.09
N ALA A 43 9.58 -8.56 -3.42
CA ALA A 43 10.84 -9.14 -2.99
C ALA A 43 10.61 -10.32 -2.02
N SER A 44 9.67 -10.18 -1.08
CA SER A 44 9.27 -11.25 -0.18
C SER A 44 8.71 -12.46 -0.94
N GLN A 45 7.79 -12.24 -1.90
CA GLN A 45 7.23 -13.31 -2.74
C GLN A 45 8.27 -14.10 -3.51
N LEU A 46 9.34 -13.41 -3.92
CA LEU A 46 10.47 -14.01 -4.60
C LEU A 46 11.48 -14.61 -3.62
N GLU A 47 11.20 -14.69 -2.31
CA GLU A 47 12.13 -15.22 -1.30
C GLU A 47 13.46 -14.44 -1.25
N ARG A 48 13.39 -13.12 -1.43
CA ARG A 48 14.50 -12.20 -1.18
C ARG A 48 14.34 -11.55 0.17
N LYS A 49 15.46 -11.24 0.83
CA LYS A 49 15.47 -10.35 1.98
C LYS A 49 15.28 -8.93 1.48
N TRP A 50 14.73 -8.04 2.31
CA TRP A 50 14.49 -6.67 1.89
C TRP A 50 14.61 -5.67 3.02
N ILE A 51 14.93 -4.42 2.66
CA ILE A 51 14.89 -3.25 3.53
C ILE A 51 14.10 -2.18 2.79
N GLY A 52 13.05 -1.67 3.43
CA GLY A 52 12.26 -0.54 2.96
C GLY A 52 12.47 0.67 3.84
N ILE A 53 12.66 1.83 3.22
CA ILE A 53 12.72 3.11 3.92
C ILE A 53 11.67 4.03 3.32
N ASP A 54 10.99 4.79 4.17
CA ASP A 54 10.13 5.89 3.79
C ASP A 54 10.05 6.90 4.94
N ASN A 55 9.81 8.17 4.63
CA ASN A 55 9.65 9.23 5.63
C ASN A 55 8.17 9.54 5.93
N SER A 56 7.26 9.08 5.07
CA SER A 56 5.83 9.34 5.17
C SER A 56 5.18 8.33 6.09
N LEU A 57 4.49 8.84 7.11
CA LEU A 57 3.71 8.01 8.02
C LEU A 57 2.60 7.26 7.27
N GLU A 58 2.00 7.90 6.27
CA GLU A 58 0.95 7.31 5.45
C GLU A 58 1.49 6.14 4.61
N ALA A 59 2.70 6.25 4.07
CA ALA A 59 3.38 5.16 3.38
C ALA A 59 3.65 3.96 4.30
N ILE A 60 4.10 4.23 5.53
CA ILE A 60 4.35 3.18 6.54
C ILE A 60 3.06 2.44 6.91
N VAL A 61 1.98 3.18 7.21
CA VAL A 61 0.66 2.60 7.51
C VAL A 61 0.15 1.76 6.33
N THR A 62 0.33 2.28 5.11
CA THR A 62 -0.09 1.62 3.87
C THR A 62 0.67 0.32 3.66
N THR A 63 1.98 0.32 3.89
CA THR A 63 2.84 -0.88 3.83
C THR A 63 2.42 -1.91 4.88
N LEU A 64 2.15 -1.49 6.12
CA LEU A 64 1.69 -2.37 7.19
C LEU A 64 0.36 -3.05 6.84
N LYS A 65 -0.62 -2.27 6.34
CA LYS A 65 -1.89 -2.82 5.84
C LYS A 65 -1.65 -3.82 4.73
N ARG A 66 -0.74 -3.55 3.80
CA ARG A 66 -0.43 -4.50 2.72
C ARG A 66 0.10 -5.82 3.27
N PHE A 67 0.99 -5.78 4.26
CA PHE A 67 1.60 -6.98 4.81
C PHE A 67 0.60 -7.85 5.57
N THR A 68 -0.36 -7.25 6.29
CA THR A 68 -1.35 -7.98 7.10
C THR A 68 -2.64 -8.32 6.34
N GLN A 69 -3.12 -7.41 5.49
CA GLN A 69 -4.41 -7.51 4.81
C GLN A 69 -4.28 -7.90 3.34
N GLY A 70 -3.09 -7.78 2.73
CA GLY A 70 -2.86 -8.11 1.32
C GLY A 70 -3.09 -6.92 0.37
N CYS A 71 -3.41 -7.20 -0.89
CA CYS A 71 -3.60 -6.19 -1.94
C CYS A 71 -5.04 -5.63 -1.97
N GLU A 72 -5.64 -5.37 -0.81
CA GLU A 72 -6.96 -4.73 -0.75
C GLU A 72 -6.87 -3.29 -1.28
N PRO A 73 -7.93 -2.77 -1.95
CA PRO A 73 -7.96 -1.38 -2.39
C PRO A 73 -7.75 -0.42 -1.22
N MET A 74 -6.80 0.51 -1.36
CA MET A 74 -6.35 1.41 -0.30
C MET A 74 -7.09 2.76 -0.28
N GLY A 75 -8.07 2.94 -1.18
CA GLY A 75 -8.88 4.14 -1.32
C GLY A 75 -8.24 5.20 -2.20
N ASP A 76 -8.91 6.34 -2.33
CA ASP A 76 -8.43 7.47 -3.13
C ASP A 76 -7.59 8.44 -2.28
N PHE A 77 -6.32 8.58 -2.65
CA PHE A 77 -5.34 9.46 -2.00
C PHE A 77 -5.17 10.80 -2.74
N VAL A 78 -5.80 10.97 -3.90
CA VAL A 78 -5.71 12.19 -4.73
C VAL A 78 -6.78 13.18 -4.32
N THR A 79 -8.03 12.72 -4.12
CA THR A 79 -9.16 13.59 -3.74
C THR A 79 -9.16 13.99 -2.27
N LYS A 80 -8.44 13.27 -1.41
CA LYS A 80 -8.40 13.56 0.05
C LYS A 80 -7.59 14.79 0.45
N ARG A 81 -6.84 15.43 -0.47
CA ARG A 81 -5.99 16.58 -0.14
C ARG A 81 -6.76 17.86 0.22
N ASP A 82 -8.07 17.94 -0.05
CA ASP A 82 -8.88 19.14 0.21
C ASP A 82 -9.84 19.04 1.42
N ALA A 83 -9.76 18.00 2.24
CA ALA A 83 -10.64 17.87 3.42
C ALA A 83 -10.14 18.63 4.68
N THR A 84 -9.19 19.55 4.54
CA THR A 84 -8.82 20.52 5.59
C THR A 84 -9.14 21.94 5.14
N SER A 85 -10.43 22.25 4.96
CA SER A 85 -11.00 23.58 5.21
C SER A 85 -12.53 23.59 5.06
N LYS A 86 -13.18 24.10 6.10
CA LYS A 86 -14.49 24.79 6.14
C LYS A 86 -15.78 23.97 6.30
N ASP A 87 -16.32 24.18 7.50
CA ASP A 87 -17.63 24.73 7.79
C ASP A 87 -18.87 23.83 7.67
N LYS A 88 -19.47 23.65 8.86
CA LYS A 88 -20.89 23.35 9.05
C LYS A 88 -21.75 24.43 8.36
N LEU A 89 -22.12 24.26 7.10
CA LEU A 89 -23.43 24.64 6.55
C LEU A 89 -23.55 24.16 5.11
N GLY A 90 -24.68 23.53 4.77
CA GLY A 90 -24.86 22.84 3.51
C GLY A 90 -24.83 23.71 2.25
N ASN A 91 -24.56 23.05 1.12
CA ASN A 91 -25.49 22.97 0.00
C ASN A 91 -25.01 21.90 -0.99
N GLN A 92 -25.98 21.19 -1.58
CA GLN A 92 -25.81 20.24 -2.66
C GLN A 92 -25.17 20.93 -3.88
N LEU A 93 -24.13 20.33 -4.42
CA LEU A 93 -23.67 20.59 -5.78
C LEU A 93 -23.56 19.23 -6.47
N GLU A 94 -24.41 19.06 -7.49
CA GLU A 94 -24.50 17.87 -8.32
C GLU A 94 -23.15 17.59 -8.99
N GLU A 95 -22.61 16.41 -8.72
CA GLU A 95 -21.40 15.89 -9.33
C GLU A 95 -21.78 15.31 -10.70
N LEU A 96 -21.50 16.05 -11.78
CA LEU A 96 -21.58 15.52 -13.14
C LEU A 96 -20.41 14.55 -13.36
N SER A 97 -20.58 13.29 -12.94
CA SER A 97 -19.66 12.21 -13.28
C SER A 97 -19.81 11.85 -14.76
N LEU A 98 -18.74 12.06 -15.55
CA LEU A 98 -18.64 11.71 -16.98
C LEU A 98 -18.49 10.20 -17.26
N ILE A 99 -18.53 9.36 -16.22
CA ILE A 99 -18.33 7.91 -16.32
C ILE A 99 -19.44 7.24 -15.52
N ASP A 100 -20.34 6.55 -16.23
CA ASP A 100 -21.43 5.79 -15.63
C ASP A 100 -20.85 4.53 -14.98
N ILE A 101 -20.78 4.55 -13.65
CA ILE A 101 -20.09 3.55 -12.80
C ILE A 101 -20.80 2.18 -12.84
N ASN A 102 -21.95 2.10 -13.52
CA ASN A 102 -22.75 0.90 -13.62
C ASN A 102 -22.17 -0.17 -14.57
N GLU A 103 -21.30 0.19 -15.52
CA GLU A 103 -20.68 -0.80 -16.43
C GLU A 103 -19.52 -1.59 -15.82
N LEU A 104 -18.95 -1.16 -14.68
CA LEU A 104 -17.85 -1.88 -14.02
C LEU A 104 -18.31 -3.01 -13.10
N ASN A 105 -19.59 -3.03 -12.73
CA ASN A 105 -20.13 -4.02 -11.80
C ASN A 105 -20.35 -5.41 -12.42
N GLU A 106 -20.40 -5.53 -13.75
CA GLU A 106 -20.54 -6.84 -14.41
C GLU A 106 -19.19 -7.54 -14.65
N ALA A 107 -18.07 -6.79 -14.66
CA ALA A 107 -16.74 -7.34 -14.89
C ALA A 107 -16.09 -7.97 -13.63
N SER A 108 -16.64 -7.72 -12.44
CA SER A 108 -16.07 -8.15 -11.15
C SER A 108 -16.51 -9.55 -10.69
N SER A 109 -17.29 -10.30 -11.48
CA SER A 109 -17.71 -11.67 -11.15
C SER A 109 -16.66 -12.75 -11.45
N LEU A 110 -15.45 -12.39 -11.89
CA LEU A 110 -14.33 -13.32 -11.91
C LEU A 110 -13.72 -13.38 -10.51
N LYS A 111 -14.12 -14.41 -9.77
CA LYS A 111 -13.50 -14.79 -8.49
C LYS A 111 -11.98 -14.89 -8.67
N SER A 112 -11.26 -13.83 -8.33
CA SER A 112 -9.82 -13.91 -8.14
C SER A 112 -9.60 -14.80 -6.93
N ASN A 113 -8.98 -15.96 -7.16
CA ASN A 113 -8.42 -16.78 -6.09
C ASN A 113 -7.28 -15.97 -5.47
N ASN A 114 -7.62 -15.07 -4.54
CA ASN A 114 -6.69 -14.22 -3.83
C ASN A 114 -5.88 -15.09 -2.87
N ASN A 115 -4.80 -15.69 -3.39
CA ASN A 115 -3.74 -16.26 -2.58
C ASN A 115 -3.15 -15.11 -1.75
N LYS A 116 -3.66 -14.93 -0.53
CA LYS A 116 -3.29 -13.86 0.38
C LYS A 116 -1.84 -14.10 0.80
N TYR A 117 -0.91 -13.38 0.17
CA TYR A 117 0.50 -13.47 0.51
C TYR A 117 0.77 -12.55 1.69
N GLU A 118 0.72 -13.12 2.89
CA GLU A 118 0.96 -12.41 4.14
C GLU A 118 2.47 -12.36 4.43
N VAL A 119 2.97 -11.16 4.74
CA VAL A 119 4.36 -10.96 5.14
C VAL A 119 4.37 -10.81 6.66
N SER A 120 4.65 -11.90 7.38
CA SER A 120 4.58 -11.93 8.85
C SER A 120 5.94 -11.75 9.53
N ASN A 121 7.05 -11.90 8.81
CA ASN A 121 8.40 -11.79 9.36
C ASN A 121 9.07 -10.48 8.91
N PHE A 122 8.74 -9.38 9.59
CA PHE A 122 9.36 -8.07 9.37
C PHE A 122 9.61 -7.35 10.70
N ALA A 123 10.51 -6.38 10.69
CA ALA A 123 10.75 -5.48 11.81
C ALA A 123 10.60 -4.04 11.34
N LEU A 124 9.98 -3.18 12.16
CA LEU A 124 10.00 -1.74 11.94
C LEU A 124 11.03 -1.08 12.83
N TYR A 125 11.75 -0.14 12.24
CA TYR A 125 12.67 0.75 12.94
C TYR A 125 12.23 2.18 12.70
N ALA A 126 12.10 2.97 13.77
CA ALA A 126 11.89 4.41 13.69
C ALA A 126 12.91 5.13 14.55
N ILE A 127 13.30 6.32 14.10
CA ILE A 127 14.09 7.26 14.90
C ILE A 127 13.28 7.71 16.12
N GLU A 128 13.99 7.99 17.22
CA GLU A 128 13.41 8.27 18.54
C GLU A 128 12.33 9.36 18.51
N SER A 129 12.51 10.40 17.69
CA SER A 129 11.56 11.49 17.50
C SER A 129 10.21 11.09 16.88
N GLN A 130 10.11 9.90 16.29
CA GLN A 130 8.91 9.35 15.65
C GLN A 130 8.36 8.12 16.39
N SER A 131 8.97 7.72 17.51
CA SER A 131 8.67 6.49 18.23
C SER A 131 7.24 6.43 18.79
N GLU A 132 6.73 7.52 19.37
CA GLU A 132 5.37 7.59 19.91
C GLU A 132 4.30 7.42 18.81
N LYS A 133 4.49 8.08 17.66
CA LYS A 133 3.58 7.97 16.51
C LYS A 133 3.60 6.56 15.92
N LEU A 134 4.77 5.93 15.85
CA LEU A 134 4.88 4.55 15.40
C LEU A 134 4.15 3.60 16.36
N ASN A 135 4.34 3.74 17.67
CA ASN A 135 3.66 2.90 18.66
C ASN A 135 2.12 3.00 18.53
N SER A 136 1.59 4.22 18.36
CA SER A 136 0.15 4.40 18.13
C SER A 136 -0.37 3.66 16.89
N ILE A 137 0.42 3.58 15.82
CA ILE A 137 0.06 2.86 14.59
C ILE A 137 0.15 1.35 14.80
N LEU A 138 1.21 0.88 15.46
CA LEU A 138 1.39 -0.54 15.74
C LEU A 138 0.24 -1.08 16.59
N THR A 139 -0.18 -0.36 17.63
CA THR A 139 -1.36 -0.72 18.44
C THR A 139 -2.65 -0.78 17.62
N GLN A 140 -2.82 0.11 16.64
CA GLN A 140 -4.02 0.15 15.79
C GLN A 140 -4.08 -0.98 14.75
N TYR A 141 -2.93 -1.43 14.23
CA TYR A 141 -2.87 -2.32 13.07
C TYR A 141 -2.34 -3.73 13.35
N LEU A 142 -1.69 -3.95 14.49
CA LEU A 142 -1.04 -5.24 14.81
C LEU A 142 -1.56 -5.91 16.09
N GLU A 143 -2.63 -5.40 16.73
CA GLU A 143 -3.24 -5.97 17.95
C GLU A 143 -2.20 -6.49 18.96
N PHE A 144 -1.38 -5.59 19.52
CA PHE A 144 -0.56 -5.90 20.70
C PHE A 144 -1.27 -5.45 21.99
#